data_AF-A0A9W4NIB2-F1
#
_entry.id   AF-A0A9W4NIB2-F1
#
_cell.length_a   1.000
_cell.length_b   1.000
_cell.length_c   1.000
_cell.angle_alpha   90.00
_cell.angle_beta   90.00
_cell.angle_gamma   90.00
#
_symmetry.space_group_name_H-M   'P 1'
#
loop_
_entity.id
_entity.type
_entity.pdbx_description
1 polymer ?
#
loop_
_entity_poly.entity_id
_entity_poly.type
_entity_poly.pdbx_seq_one_letter_code
_entity_poly.pdbx_strand_id
1 'polypeptide(L)'
;MDQNSCNQHMQSADHFSDRYCRECKKYFQNAHNLRQHLNSRTHRGSDVKCPFCNTGFVTPSGASHHLETGSCPGAPRLNRESIARVVQRLDTTGVIAKKQIEWHEQNVEYVANSSSWNGSGYECYLCHRNYRTLLALNQHLKSPAHAQKVYHCPNRGCAKEFTALAALFNHLESESCRFMRFENVQRVHRQLTDQITSNRRITLF
;
A
#
# COMPACT_ATOMS: atom_id res chain seq x y z
N MET A 1 -25.60 10.52 -29.78
CA MET A 1 -24.23 11.04 -29.81
C MET A 1 -23.39 10.00 -30.51
N ASP A 2 -22.75 10.35 -31.63
CA ASP A 2 -22.08 9.41 -32.53
C ASP A 2 -20.68 9.02 -31.99
N GLN A 3 -20.45 7.71 -31.92
CA GLN A 3 -19.21 7.10 -31.41
C GLN A 3 -17.99 7.51 -32.25
N ASN A 4 -18.18 7.72 -33.55
CA ASN A 4 -17.11 8.09 -34.48
C ASN A 4 -16.64 9.53 -34.27
N SER A 5 -17.57 10.45 -34.02
CA SER A 5 -17.26 11.84 -33.68
C SER A 5 -16.46 11.93 -32.36
N CYS A 6 -16.81 11.09 -31.39
CA CYS A 6 -16.10 11.00 -30.11
C CYS A 6 -14.66 10.45 -30.31
N ASN A 7 -14.49 9.44 -31.15
CA ASN A 7 -13.17 8.88 -31.47
C ASN A 7 -12.26 9.87 -32.22
N GLN A 8 -12.81 10.66 -33.16
CA GLN A 8 -12.06 11.68 -33.89
C GLN A 8 -11.63 12.85 -33.00
N HIS A 9 -12.50 13.29 -32.08
CA HIS A 9 -12.15 14.29 -31.06
C HIS A 9 -11.00 13.79 -30.17
N MET A 10 -11.08 12.54 -29.70
CA MET A 10 -10.04 11.95 -28.85
C MET A 10 -8.68 11.84 -29.58
N GLN A 11 -8.68 11.63 -30.90
CA GLN A 11 -7.48 11.50 -31.75
C GLN A 11 -6.84 12.85 -32.03
N SER A 12 -7.67 13.87 -32.30
CA SER A 12 -7.21 15.23 -32.58
C SER A 12 -6.70 15.96 -31.33
N ALA A 13 -7.20 15.61 -30.14
CA ALA A 13 -6.77 16.19 -28.86
C ALA A 13 -5.65 15.39 -28.14
N ASP A 14 -5.09 14.36 -28.78
CA ASP A 14 -4.08 13.43 -28.23
C ASP A 14 -4.48 12.77 -26.88
N HIS A 15 -5.79 12.68 -26.61
CA HIS A 15 -6.33 12.08 -25.37
C HIS A 15 -6.16 10.55 -25.31
N PHE A 16 -5.84 9.90 -26.43
CA PHE A 16 -5.60 8.45 -26.49
C PHE A 16 -4.38 8.01 -25.68
N SER A 17 -3.36 8.86 -25.54
CA SER A 17 -2.16 8.57 -24.73
C SER A 17 -2.50 8.28 -23.27
N ASP A 18 -3.45 9.04 -22.72
CA ASP A 18 -3.55 9.17 -21.27
C ASP A 18 -4.59 8.26 -20.64
N ARG A 19 -5.50 7.64 -21.42
CA ARG A 19 -6.60 6.82 -20.87
C ARG A 19 -6.89 5.51 -21.61
N TYR A 20 -6.11 5.16 -22.62
CA TYR A 20 -6.30 3.94 -23.39
C TYR A 20 -5.07 3.04 -23.35
N CYS A 21 -5.28 1.76 -23.03
CA CYS A 21 -4.23 0.75 -23.16
C CYS A 21 -4.35 0.07 -24.53
N ARG A 22 -3.28 0.18 -25.35
CA ARG A 22 -3.25 -0.38 -26.71
C ARG A 22 -3.19 -1.91 -26.74
N GLU A 23 -2.40 -2.53 -25.87
CA GLU A 23 -2.23 -3.99 -25.86
C GLU A 23 -3.49 -4.68 -25.34
N CYS A 24 -4.10 -4.13 -24.28
CA CYS A 24 -5.32 -4.67 -23.69
C CYS A 24 -6.61 -4.18 -24.38
N LYS A 25 -6.51 -3.20 -25.28
CA LYS A 25 -7.63 -2.54 -25.95
C LYS A 25 -8.71 -2.04 -24.98
N LYS A 26 -8.30 -1.44 -23.86
CA LYS A 26 -9.19 -1.00 -22.76
C LYS A 26 -9.09 0.50 -22.50
N TYR A 27 -10.24 1.12 -22.28
CA TYR A 27 -10.34 2.50 -21.81
C TYR A 27 -10.47 2.57 -20.29
N PHE A 28 -9.86 3.59 -19.71
CA PHE A 28 -9.85 3.87 -18.29
C PHE A 28 -10.49 5.21 -17.98
N GLN A 29 -11.15 5.30 -16.83
CA GLN A 29 -11.85 6.51 -16.43
C GLN A 29 -10.93 7.72 -16.27
N ASN A 30 -9.66 7.52 -15.93
CA ASN A 30 -8.67 8.58 -15.79
C ASN A 30 -7.24 8.05 -16.00
N ALA A 31 -6.27 8.96 -16.12
CA ALA A 31 -4.87 8.62 -16.37
C ALA A 31 -4.20 7.85 -15.22
N HIS A 32 -4.68 8.07 -13.99
CA HIS A 32 -4.21 7.29 -12.83
C HIS A 32 -4.63 5.82 -12.94
N ASN A 33 -5.87 5.56 -13.33
CA ASN A 33 -6.38 4.20 -13.52
C ASN A 33 -5.66 3.48 -14.66
N LEU A 34 -5.37 4.16 -15.78
CA LEU A 34 -4.54 3.59 -16.85
C LEU A 34 -3.14 3.26 -16.32
N ARG A 35 -2.51 4.17 -15.57
CA ARG A 35 -1.17 3.93 -15.00
C ARG A 35 -1.14 2.75 -14.04
N GLN A 36 -2.15 2.63 -13.17
CA GLN A 36 -2.31 1.46 -12.29
C GLN A 36 -2.49 0.16 -13.09
N HIS A 37 -3.23 0.20 -14.20
CA HIS A 37 -3.34 -0.94 -15.10
C HIS A 37 -2.03 -1.31 -15.79
N LEU A 38 -1.27 -0.33 -16.29
CA LEU A 38 0.05 -0.57 -16.89
C LEU A 38 1.07 -1.09 -15.85
N ASN A 39 0.90 -0.69 -14.59
CA ASN A 39 1.67 -1.23 -13.46
C ASN A 39 1.10 -2.54 -12.90
N SER A 40 0.07 -3.10 -13.52
CA SER A 40 -0.53 -4.35 -13.09
C SER A 40 0.18 -5.56 -13.70
N ARG A 41 -0.22 -6.71 -13.18
CA ARG A 41 0.26 -8.03 -13.57
C ARG A 41 0.09 -8.33 -15.06
N THR A 42 -0.84 -7.63 -15.72
CA THR A 42 -1.13 -7.76 -17.15
C THR A 42 0.02 -7.29 -18.03
N HIS A 43 0.84 -6.34 -17.57
CA HIS A 43 1.94 -5.78 -18.37
C HIS A 43 3.33 -5.98 -17.76
N ARG A 44 3.46 -6.04 -16.43
CA ARG A 44 4.78 -6.03 -15.75
C ARG A 44 5.20 -7.34 -15.09
N GLY A 45 4.41 -8.41 -15.17
CA GLY A 45 4.79 -9.68 -14.53
C GLY A 45 4.83 -9.60 -12.99
N SER A 46 5.65 -10.43 -12.34
CA SER A 46 5.75 -10.51 -10.87
C SER A 46 7.20 -10.51 -10.39
N ASP A 47 7.89 -9.43 -10.73
CA ASP A 47 9.34 -9.25 -10.57
C ASP A 47 9.76 -8.90 -9.14
N VAL A 48 8.82 -8.52 -8.27
CA VAL A 48 9.11 -8.27 -6.86
C VAL A 48 8.94 -9.57 -6.08
N LYS A 49 10.05 -10.23 -5.75
CA LYS A 49 10.03 -11.49 -4.98
C LYS A 49 10.09 -11.22 -3.49
N CYS A 50 9.26 -11.93 -2.73
CA CYS A 50 9.44 -12.01 -1.28
C CYS A 50 10.69 -12.85 -0.98
N PRO A 51 11.66 -12.34 -0.21
CA PRO A 51 12.92 -13.04 0.07
C PRO A 51 12.75 -14.20 1.06
N PHE A 52 11.59 -14.31 1.73
CA PHE A 52 11.34 -15.31 2.76
C PHE A 52 10.57 -16.53 2.22
N CYS A 53 9.65 -16.32 1.29
CA CYS A 53 8.79 -17.38 0.73
C CYS A 53 8.82 -17.46 -0.82
N ASN A 54 9.62 -16.62 -1.48
CA ASN A 54 9.77 -16.53 -2.94
C ASN A 54 8.47 -16.24 -3.72
N THR A 55 7.39 -15.87 -3.04
CA THR A 55 6.14 -15.43 -3.69
C THR A 55 6.40 -14.16 -4.50
N GLY A 56 5.94 -14.14 -5.75
CA GLY A 56 6.09 -13.00 -6.65
C GLY A 56 4.93 -12.01 -6.55
N PHE A 57 5.28 -10.72 -6.54
CA PHE A 57 4.38 -9.58 -6.51
C PHE A 57 4.67 -8.67 -7.70
N VAL A 58 3.65 -7.96 -8.14
CA VAL A 58 3.75 -6.98 -9.23
C VAL A 58 4.43 -5.70 -8.75
N THR A 59 4.13 -5.31 -7.51
CA THR A 59 4.54 -4.02 -6.95
C THR A 59 5.22 -4.19 -5.59
N PRO A 60 6.15 -3.29 -5.24
CA PRO A 60 6.67 -3.13 -3.88
C PRO A 60 5.59 -3.05 -2.80
N SER A 61 4.53 -2.29 -3.06
CA SER A 61 3.38 -2.17 -2.16
C SER A 61 2.72 -3.53 -1.88
N GLY A 62 2.59 -4.39 -2.89
CA GLY A 62 2.04 -5.74 -2.74
C GLY A 62 2.93 -6.64 -1.88
N ALA A 63 4.25 -6.62 -2.11
CA ALA A 63 5.20 -7.38 -1.30
C ALA A 63 5.26 -6.88 0.15
N SER A 64 5.25 -5.57 0.35
CA SER A 64 5.20 -4.96 1.69
C SER A 64 3.90 -5.31 2.41
N HIS A 65 2.76 -5.26 1.71
CA HIS A 65 1.46 -5.63 2.29
C HIS A 65 1.47 -7.08 2.78
N HIS A 66 1.98 -8.00 1.97
CA HIS A 66 2.12 -9.42 2.32
C HIS A 66 2.92 -9.65 3.62
N LEU A 67 3.97 -8.86 3.86
CA LEU A 67 4.77 -8.93 5.08
C LEU A 67 4.06 -8.24 6.26
N GLU A 68 3.43 -7.08 6.03
CA GLU A 68 2.74 -6.32 7.07
C GLU A 68 1.51 -7.03 7.63
N THR A 69 0.83 -7.84 6.83
CA THR A 69 -0.33 -8.64 7.25
C THR A 69 0.04 -10.00 7.86
N GLY A 70 1.34 -10.31 8.00
CA GLY A 70 1.79 -11.62 8.49
C GLY A 70 1.41 -12.79 7.57
N SER A 71 1.10 -12.52 6.30
CA SER A 71 0.70 -13.55 5.34
C SER A 71 1.89 -14.36 4.79
N CYS A 72 3.11 -14.04 5.21
CA CYS A 72 4.32 -14.70 4.76
C CYS A 72 4.62 -15.98 5.57
N PRO A 73 4.56 -17.18 4.96
CA PRO A 73 4.88 -18.41 5.67
C PRO A 73 6.37 -18.48 6.06
N GLY A 74 7.25 -17.84 5.29
CA GLY A 74 8.69 -17.78 5.56
C GLY A 74 9.10 -16.72 6.59
N ALA A 75 8.17 -15.85 7.01
CA ALA A 75 8.42 -14.80 7.98
C ALA A 75 7.17 -14.48 8.83
N PRO A 76 6.66 -15.44 9.63
CA PRO A 76 5.41 -15.29 10.38
C PRO A 76 5.50 -14.25 11.51
N ARG A 77 6.71 -13.86 11.90
CA ARG A 77 6.95 -12.82 12.91
C ARG A 77 6.98 -11.41 12.32
N LEU A 78 7.00 -11.27 10.99
CA LEU A 78 6.89 -9.97 10.35
C LEU A 78 5.43 -9.56 10.30
N ASN A 79 5.21 -8.31 10.68
CA ASN A 79 3.93 -7.62 10.70
C ASN A 79 4.19 -6.12 10.65
N ARG A 80 3.13 -5.32 10.57
CA ARG A 80 3.20 -3.86 10.54
C ARG A 80 4.11 -3.28 11.63
N GLU A 81 3.98 -3.73 12.87
CA GLU A 81 4.70 -3.18 14.03
C GLU A 81 6.19 -3.53 14.00
N SER A 82 6.55 -4.78 13.68
CA SER A 82 7.94 -5.20 13.53
C SER A 82 8.61 -4.51 12.35
N ILE A 83 7.92 -4.35 11.22
CA ILE A 83 8.43 -3.61 10.05
C ILE A 83 8.64 -2.14 10.39
N ALA A 84 7.68 -1.49 11.06
CA ALA A 84 7.81 -0.09 11.47
C ALA A 84 9.02 0.13 12.39
N ARG A 85 9.27 -0.79 13.34
CA ARG A 85 10.47 -0.75 14.18
C ARG A 85 11.76 -0.86 13.37
N VAL A 86 11.79 -1.74 12.36
CA VAL A 86 12.97 -1.86 11.49
C VAL A 86 13.18 -0.59 10.68
N VAL A 87 12.13 -0.06 10.05
CA VAL A 87 12.20 1.17 9.25
C VAL A 87 12.70 2.34 10.09
N GLN A 88 12.21 2.51 11.31
CA GLN A 88 12.67 3.60 12.20
C GLN A 88 14.14 3.49 12.59
N ARG A 89 14.67 2.28 12.76
CA ARG A 89 16.11 2.07 13.01
C ARG A 89 16.96 2.43 11.80
N LEU A 90 16.45 2.16 10.59
CA LEU A 90 17.13 2.48 9.34
C LEU A 90 17.00 3.96 8.97
N ASP A 91 15.87 4.59 9.28
CA ASP A 91 15.56 5.98 8.95
C ASP A 91 15.98 6.95 10.07
N THR A 92 17.29 7.01 10.33
CA THR A 92 17.87 7.83 11.41
C THR A 92 17.62 9.33 11.26
N THR A 93 17.42 9.79 10.03
CA THR A 93 17.18 11.21 9.72
C THR A 93 15.69 11.56 9.70
N GLY A 94 14.79 10.57 9.67
CA GLY A 94 13.34 10.77 9.66
C GLY A 94 12.81 11.21 8.31
N VAL A 95 13.34 10.65 7.21
CA VAL A 95 12.92 10.94 5.83
C VAL A 95 11.49 10.45 5.56
N ILE A 96 11.11 9.30 6.13
CA ILE A 96 9.82 8.65 5.89
C ILE A 96 9.10 8.26 7.17
N ALA A 97 9.82 7.95 8.24
CA ALA A 97 9.30 7.59 9.54
C ALA A 97 9.22 8.81 10.45
N LYS A 98 8.12 8.93 11.19
CA LYS A 98 8.03 9.96 12.22
C LYS A 98 8.98 9.62 13.38
N LYS A 99 9.73 10.61 13.87
CA LYS A 99 10.52 10.49 15.10
C LYS A 99 9.56 10.39 16.28
N GLN A 100 9.25 9.18 16.71
CA GLN A 100 8.40 8.93 17.87
C GLN A 100 9.28 8.81 19.12
N ILE A 101 9.00 9.62 20.15
CA ILE A 101 9.72 9.58 21.44
C ILE A 101 9.29 8.34 22.24
N GLU A 102 8.08 7.81 21.99
CA GLU A 102 7.53 6.65 22.69
C GLU A 102 6.67 5.81 21.72
N TRP A 103 6.94 4.50 21.66
CA TRP A 103 6.03 3.52 21.05
C TRP A 103 5.20 2.91 22.16
N HIS A 104 3.92 3.27 22.24
CA HIS A 104 2.98 2.51 23.04
C HIS A 104 2.51 1.31 22.23
N GLU A 105 2.91 0.10 22.62
CA GLU A 105 2.29 -1.14 22.17
C GLU A 105 0.85 -1.18 22.69
N GLN A 106 -0.05 -0.43 22.07
CA GLN A 106 -1.48 -0.58 22.31
C GLN A 106 -1.95 -1.82 21.53
N ASN A 107 -1.70 -3.00 22.11
CA ASN A 107 -2.33 -4.27 21.72
C ASN A 107 -3.81 -4.25 22.15
N VAL A 108 -4.55 -3.23 21.72
CA VAL A 108 -5.99 -3.14 21.96
C VAL A 108 -6.67 -3.81 20.77
N GLU A 109 -7.14 -5.04 20.97
CA GLU A 109 -7.98 -5.70 19.98
C GLU A 109 -9.40 -5.16 20.07
N TYR A 110 -9.80 -4.41 19.04
CA TYR A 110 -11.16 -3.93 18.90
C TYR A 110 -12.03 -5.04 18.30
N VAL A 111 -13.04 -5.47 19.04
CA VAL A 111 -14.01 -6.47 18.59
C VAL A 111 -15.41 -5.85 18.58
N ALA A 112 -16.19 -6.16 17.55
CA ALA A 112 -17.60 -5.81 17.46
C ALA A 112 -18.48 -7.06 17.62
N ASN A 113 -19.67 -6.87 18.18
CA ASN A 113 -20.69 -7.90 18.32
C ASN A 113 -22.05 -7.40 17.77
N SER A 114 -23.12 -8.16 17.98
CA SER A 114 -24.47 -7.80 17.52
C SER A 114 -24.97 -6.45 18.06
N SER A 115 -24.46 -5.98 19.20
CA SER A 115 -24.82 -4.69 19.78
C SER A 115 -24.31 -3.49 18.96
N SER A 116 -23.40 -3.70 18.01
CA SER A 116 -22.95 -2.64 17.09
C SER A 116 -23.97 -2.31 15.99
N TRP A 117 -25.13 -2.98 15.95
CA TRP A 117 -26.20 -2.70 15.01
C TRP A 117 -27.01 -1.46 15.42
N ASN A 118 -27.07 -0.45 14.56
CA ASN A 118 -27.79 0.82 14.81
C ASN A 118 -29.17 0.92 14.14
N GLY A 119 -29.68 -0.17 13.56
CA GLY A 119 -30.94 -0.17 12.79
C GLY A 119 -30.75 -0.12 11.27
N SER A 120 -29.60 0.36 10.78
CA SER A 120 -29.29 0.41 9.34
C SER A 120 -28.03 -0.38 8.97
N GLY A 121 -27.11 -0.61 9.91
CA GLY A 121 -25.85 -1.28 9.67
C GLY A 121 -25.11 -1.56 10.96
N TYR A 122 -24.00 -2.30 10.84
CA TYR A 122 -23.02 -2.45 11.91
C TYR A 122 -22.08 -1.25 11.91
N GLU A 123 -22.11 -0.45 12.96
CA GLU A 123 -21.39 0.81 13.07
C GLU A 123 -20.06 0.64 13.81
N CYS A 124 -18.99 1.18 13.24
CA CYS A 124 -17.70 1.27 13.93
C CYS A 124 -17.73 2.39 14.97
N TYR A 125 -17.56 2.08 16.25
CA TYR A 125 -17.54 3.06 17.34
C TYR A 125 -16.31 3.99 17.35
N LEU A 126 -15.30 3.72 16.53
CA LEU A 126 -14.09 4.57 16.41
C LEU A 126 -14.20 5.61 15.27
N CYS A 127 -15.02 5.35 14.25
CA CYS A 127 -15.12 6.26 13.09
C CYS A 127 -16.52 6.39 12.47
N HIS A 128 -17.53 5.77 13.07
CA HIS A 128 -18.94 5.82 12.67
C HIS A 128 -19.22 5.31 11.23
N ARG A 129 -18.32 4.51 10.66
CA ARG A 129 -18.56 3.83 9.38
C ARG A 129 -19.52 2.66 9.57
N ASN A 130 -20.48 2.55 8.64
CA ASN A 130 -21.46 1.48 8.61
C ASN A 130 -21.03 0.33 7.68
N TYR A 131 -21.25 -0.89 8.15
CA TYR A 131 -20.96 -2.14 7.45
C TYR A 131 -22.23 -2.99 7.35
N ARG A 132 -22.39 -3.70 6.23
CA ARG A 132 -23.58 -4.56 6.02
C ARG A 132 -23.57 -5.83 6.87
N THR A 133 -22.39 -6.28 7.30
CA THR A 133 -22.22 -7.52 8.07
C THR A 133 -21.28 -7.30 9.25
N LEU A 134 -21.51 -8.05 10.33
CA LEU A 134 -20.64 -8.06 11.52
C LEU A 134 -19.21 -8.50 11.17
N LEU A 135 -19.08 -9.44 10.22
CA LEU A 135 -17.79 -9.90 9.71
C LEU A 135 -17.02 -8.74 9.07
N ALA A 136 -17.67 -7.92 8.24
CA ALA A 136 -17.02 -6.79 7.58
C ALA A 136 -16.59 -5.70 8.60
N LEU A 137 -17.40 -5.45 9.63
CA LEU A 137 -16.99 -4.55 10.72
C LEU A 137 -15.78 -5.10 11.49
N ASN A 138 -15.80 -6.38 11.86
CA ASN A 138 -14.65 -6.98 12.54
C ASN A 138 -13.39 -7.01 11.67
N GLN A 139 -13.51 -7.21 10.35
CA GLN A 139 -12.38 -7.07 9.42
C GLN A 139 -11.85 -5.63 9.38
N HIS A 140 -12.73 -4.62 9.43
CA HIS A 140 -12.34 -3.22 9.52
C HIS A 140 -11.61 -2.89 10.83
N LEU A 141 -12.11 -3.37 11.97
CA LEU A 141 -11.48 -3.16 13.28
C LEU A 141 -10.10 -3.83 13.38
N LYS A 142 -9.93 -4.99 12.73
CA LYS A 142 -8.63 -5.68 12.59
C LYS A 142 -7.69 -5.03 11.58
N SER A 143 -8.19 -4.10 10.76
CA SER A 143 -7.37 -3.41 9.75
C SER A 143 -6.61 -2.24 10.36
N PRO A 144 -5.55 -1.73 9.69
CA PRO A 144 -4.82 -0.54 10.13
C PRO A 144 -5.61 0.78 10.05
N ALA A 145 -6.94 0.74 9.95
CA ALA A 145 -7.80 1.92 9.76
C ALA A 145 -7.71 2.91 10.92
N HIS A 146 -7.51 2.42 12.15
CA HIS A 146 -7.37 3.23 13.36
C HIS A 146 -5.95 3.25 13.91
N ALA A 147 -5.01 2.62 13.21
CA ALA A 147 -3.62 2.59 13.65
C ALA A 147 -2.99 3.98 13.50
N GLN A 148 -1.99 4.28 14.35
CA GLN A 148 -1.26 5.53 14.25
C GLN A 148 -0.56 5.66 12.88
N LYS A 149 -0.60 6.86 12.31
CA LYS A 149 0.16 7.18 11.10
C LYS A 149 1.63 7.40 11.46
N VAL A 150 2.43 6.35 11.30
CA VAL A 150 3.86 6.32 11.64
C VAL A 150 4.77 6.73 10.48
N TYR A 151 4.22 6.80 9.26
CA TYR A 151 4.93 7.20 8.05
C TYR A 151 4.37 8.49 7.47
N HIS A 152 5.22 9.24 6.77
CA HIS A 152 4.86 10.45 6.03
C HIS A 152 5.52 10.44 4.64
N CYS A 153 4.96 11.24 3.73
CA CYS A 153 5.58 11.43 2.42
C CYS A 153 6.88 12.25 2.58
N PRO A 154 8.01 11.83 1.99
CA PRO A 154 9.26 12.61 2.02
C PRO A 154 9.20 13.90 1.20
N ASN A 155 8.18 14.06 0.34
CA ASN A 155 7.97 15.31 -0.39
C ASN A 155 7.41 16.38 0.54
N ARG A 156 8.17 17.45 0.77
CA ARG A 156 7.73 18.61 1.60
C ARG A 156 6.46 19.29 1.09
N GLY A 157 6.15 19.17 -0.20
CA GLY A 157 4.88 19.65 -0.79
C GLY A 157 3.70 18.69 -0.61
N CYS A 158 3.89 17.55 0.05
CA CYS A 158 2.88 16.51 0.23
C CYS A 158 2.67 16.20 1.73
N ALA A 159 1.55 16.65 2.28
CA ALA A 159 1.20 16.40 3.69
C ALA A 159 0.56 15.00 3.93
N LYS A 160 0.72 14.05 3.00
CA LYS A 160 0.11 12.71 3.17
C LYS A 160 0.89 11.88 4.18
N GLU A 161 0.13 11.17 5.00
CA GLU A 161 0.63 10.32 6.07
C GLU A 161 -0.03 8.94 6.00
N PHE A 162 0.69 7.91 6.46
CA PHE A 162 0.31 6.52 6.27
C PHE A 162 0.50 5.72 7.55
N THR A 163 -0.41 4.77 7.76
CA THR A 163 -0.35 3.84 8.88
C THR A 163 0.57 2.65 8.59
N ALA A 164 0.80 2.33 7.31
CA ALA A 164 1.53 1.17 6.84
C ALA A 164 2.50 1.54 5.70
N LEU A 165 3.60 0.82 5.58
CA LEU A 165 4.63 1.03 4.57
C LEU A 165 4.10 0.69 3.17
N ALA A 166 3.27 -0.35 3.04
CA ALA A 166 2.60 -0.67 1.79
C ALA A 166 1.77 0.50 1.25
N ALA A 167 1.12 1.26 2.14
CA ALA A 167 0.33 2.44 1.76
C ALA A 167 1.23 3.61 1.30
N LEU A 168 2.39 3.81 1.94
CA LEU A 168 3.39 4.78 1.47
C LEU A 168 3.96 4.37 0.11
N PHE A 169 4.34 3.11 -0.09
CA PHE A 169 4.84 2.65 -1.39
C PHE A 169 3.78 2.78 -2.48
N ASN A 170 2.53 2.39 -2.22
CA ASN A 170 1.44 2.60 -3.19
C ASN A 170 1.27 4.09 -3.55
N HIS A 171 1.38 4.98 -2.56
CA HIS A 171 1.37 6.42 -2.82
C HIS A 171 2.52 6.86 -3.73
N LEU A 172 3.74 6.38 -3.51
CA LEU A 172 4.90 6.72 -4.34
C LEU A 172 4.83 6.09 -5.73
N GLU A 173 4.40 4.82 -5.83
CA GLU A 173 4.18 4.07 -7.08
C GLU A 173 3.13 4.72 -7.98
N SER A 174 2.12 5.38 -7.38
CA SER A 174 1.10 6.10 -8.13
C SER A 174 1.61 7.39 -8.79
N GLU A 175 2.81 7.84 -8.40
CA GLU A 175 3.41 9.13 -8.75
C GLU A 175 2.53 10.34 -8.39
N SER A 176 1.54 10.17 -7.50
CA SER A 176 0.53 11.20 -7.20
C SER A 176 1.11 12.45 -6.53
N CYS A 177 2.25 12.34 -5.84
CA CYS A 177 2.97 13.48 -5.27
C CYS A 177 4.17 13.95 -6.09
N ARG A 178 4.45 13.34 -7.25
CA ARG A 178 5.59 13.67 -8.14
C ARG A 178 6.98 13.63 -7.48
N PHE A 179 7.11 12.97 -6.32
CA PHE A 179 8.38 12.88 -5.59
C PHE A 179 9.39 11.96 -6.29
N MET A 180 8.92 10.81 -6.76
CA MET A 180 9.74 9.80 -7.42
C MET A 180 8.91 9.01 -8.44
N ARG A 181 9.60 8.44 -9.43
CA ARG A 181 9.03 7.52 -10.41
C ARG A 181 8.86 6.12 -9.83
N PHE A 182 7.93 5.34 -10.37
CA PHE A 182 7.64 3.97 -9.94
C PHE A 182 8.90 3.09 -9.86
N GLU A 183 9.78 3.13 -10.86
CA GLU A 183 10.99 2.28 -10.95
C GLU A 183 11.96 2.56 -9.78
N ASN A 184 12.01 3.81 -9.31
CA ASN A 184 12.82 4.16 -8.16
C ASN A 184 12.24 3.57 -6.87
N VAL A 185 10.91 3.39 -6.77
CA VAL A 185 10.27 2.76 -5.60
C VAL A 185 10.68 1.29 -5.50
N GLN A 186 10.75 0.59 -6.64
CA GLN A 186 11.25 -0.80 -6.67
C GLN A 186 12.69 -0.91 -6.16
N ARG A 187 13.56 0.03 -6.53
CA ARG A 187 14.96 0.07 -6.06
C ARG A 187 15.04 0.30 -4.54
N VAL A 188 14.28 1.27 -4.02
CA VAL A 188 14.25 1.55 -2.57
C VAL A 188 13.69 0.35 -1.80
N HIS A 189 12.61 -0.27 -2.29
CA HIS A 189 12.05 -1.47 -1.67
C HIS A 189 13.04 -2.63 -1.64
N ARG A 190 13.82 -2.83 -2.72
CA ARG A 190 14.86 -3.87 -2.76
C ARG A 190 15.91 -3.61 -1.68
N GLN A 191 16.45 -2.40 -1.61
CA GLN A 191 17.42 -2.02 -0.57
C GLN A 191 16.86 -2.24 0.84
N LEU A 192 15.62 -1.82 1.10
CA LEU A 192 14.96 -2.05 2.39
C LEU A 192 14.83 -3.55 2.68
N THR A 193 14.38 -4.32 1.71
CA THR A 193 14.20 -5.77 1.82
C THR A 193 15.53 -6.47 2.07
N ASP A 194 16.61 -6.03 1.42
CA ASP A 194 17.97 -6.52 1.64
C ASP A 194 18.43 -6.22 3.06
N GLN A 195 18.13 -5.03 3.60
CA GLN A 195 18.44 -4.70 5.00
C GLN A 195 17.60 -5.53 6.00
N ILE A 196 16.33 -5.79 5.69
CA ILE A 196 15.47 -6.65 6.53
C ILE A 196 15.96 -8.10 6.49
N THR A 197 16.46 -8.58 5.36
CA THR A 197 16.89 -9.98 5.14
C THR A 197 18.34 -10.26 5.53
N SER A 198 19.22 -9.26 5.40
CA SER A 198 20.60 -9.29 5.90
C SER A 198 20.65 -9.43 7.43
N ASN A 199 19.49 -9.38 8.10
CA ASN A 199 19.29 -9.75 9.49
C ASN A 199 18.97 -11.25 9.70
N ARG A 200 19.24 -12.12 8.71
CA ARG A 200 19.46 -13.56 8.94
C ARG A 200 20.80 -13.75 9.66
N ARG A 201 20.74 -13.63 11.00
CA ARG A 201 21.69 -14.09 12.04
C ARG A 201 23.18 -14.13 11.67
N ILE A 202 23.97 -13.38 12.43
CA ILE A 202 25.22 -13.92 12.99
C ILE A 202 24.84 -15.27 13.63
N THR A 203 25.05 -16.37 12.92
CA THR A 203 25.37 -17.64 13.57
C THR A 203 26.79 -17.49 14.05
N LEU A 204 26.94 -17.16 15.33
CA LEU A 204 28.12 -17.59 16.05
C LEU A 204 28.04 -19.12 16.06
N PHE A 205 29.17 -19.74 15.71
CA PHE A 205 29.42 -21.15 15.36
C PHE A 205 29.10 -21.50 13.90
#